data_AF-A0A496ZTP9-F1
#
_entry.id   AF-A0A496ZTP9-F1
#
_cell.length_a   1.000
_cell.length_b   1.000
_cell.length_c   1.000
_cell.angle_alpha   90.00
_cell.angle_beta   90.00
_cell.angle_gamma   90.00
#
_symmetry.space_group_name_H-M   'P 1'
#
loop_
_entity.id
_entity.type
_entity.pdbx_description
1 polymer ?
#
loop_
_entity_poly.entity_id
_entity_poly.type
_entity_poly.pdbx_seq_one_letter_code
_entity_poly.pdbx_strand_id
1 'polypeptide(L)'
;NIAFLIVSFFPSSFWNLQMESSKGFALSKLSDSIIISLVIILSFIIGGYKLKSIFITKGRLITGIIIGVLFFILFGFFAINNPQQRMETDFIRKHYIWILIFVFANGFIEELIFRGLFLKKLNRYMKPVWSIILTSICFAAPHLAVNYAPDVLLFFGIVFVLGIITGFAMHYTKSIIAPMLIHAGADLLIIIPIFVSYGVTN
;
A
#
# COMPACT_ATOMS: atom_id res chain seq x y z
N ASN A 1 -13.37 5.31 12.35
CA ASN A 1 -12.12 5.20 11.58
C ASN A 1 -11.66 3.75 11.60
N ILE A 2 -11.80 3.02 10.49
CA ILE A 2 -11.26 1.67 10.40
C ILE A 2 -9.74 1.80 10.47
N ALA A 3 -9.17 1.45 11.63
CA ALA A 3 -7.76 1.56 11.98
C ALA A 3 -6.80 0.78 11.06
N PHE A 4 -7.34 0.11 10.03
CA PHE A 4 -6.60 -0.67 9.06
C PHE A 4 -6.00 0.19 7.94
N LEU A 5 -6.64 1.31 7.60
CA LEU A 5 -6.38 1.99 6.33
C LEU A 5 -5.15 2.89 6.34
N ILE A 6 -4.70 3.36 7.50
CA ILE A 6 -3.55 4.26 7.52
C ILE A 6 -2.60 3.97 8.67
N VAL A 7 -2.99 4.12 9.93
CA VAL A 7 -2.14 3.87 11.10
C VAL A 7 -2.99 3.35 12.25
N SER A 8 -2.52 2.33 12.97
CA SER A 8 -3.19 1.81 14.16
C SER A 8 -2.84 2.62 15.41
N PHE A 9 -3.73 2.64 16.41
CA PHE A 9 -3.53 3.39 17.66
C PHE A 9 -2.34 2.87 18.48
N PHE A 10 -2.00 1.58 18.32
CA PHE A 10 -1.02 0.92 19.17
C PHE A 10 0.40 1.48 18.95
N PRO A 11 1.00 1.53 17.75
CA PRO A 11 2.34 2.07 17.59
C PRO A 11 2.44 3.56 17.94
N SER A 12 1.45 4.38 17.56
CA SER A 12 1.51 5.82 17.85
C SER A 12 1.52 6.08 19.36
N SER A 13 0.69 5.37 20.12
CA SER A 13 0.65 5.49 21.58
C SER A 13 1.86 4.83 22.25
N PHE A 14 2.28 3.66 21.79
CA PHE A 14 3.38 2.90 22.39
C PHE A 14 4.72 3.61 22.21
N TRP A 15 4.95 4.21 21.04
CA TRP A 15 6.18 4.94 20.72
C TRP A 15 6.11 6.44 21.00
N ASN A 16 4.97 6.94 21.51
CA ASN A 16 4.72 8.36 21.77
C ASN A 16 5.00 9.26 20.54
N LEU A 17 4.44 8.88 19.38
CA LEU A 17 4.67 9.56 18.11
C LEU A 17 3.69 10.71 17.91
N GLN A 18 4.19 11.85 17.44
CA GLN A 18 3.38 13.01 17.06
C GLN A 18 2.74 12.78 15.69
N MET A 19 1.44 12.49 15.69
CA MET A 19 0.68 12.15 14.49
C MET A 19 0.43 13.35 13.57
N GLU A 20 0.58 14.57 14.10
CA GLU A 20 0.52 15.84 13.37
C GLU A 20 1.85 16.15 12.64
N SER A 21 2.83 15.24 12.69
CA SER A 21 4.09 15.37 11.95
C SER A 21 4.23 14.27 10.88
N SER A 22 4.80 14.60 9.72
CA SER A 22 5.07 13.61 8.67
C SER A 22 5.95 12.46 9.19
N LYS A 23 6.89 12.77 10.09
CA LYS A 23 7.79 11.80 10.72
C LYS A 23 7.01 10.83 11.61
N GLY A 24 6.22 11.33 12.55
CA GLY A 24 5.46 10.47 13.47
C GLY A 24 4.47 9.60 12.71
N PHE A 25 3.81 10.18 11.70
CA PHE A 25 2.90 9.46 10.82
C PHE A 25 3.59 8.32 10.05
N ALA A 26 4.71 8.61 9.38
CA ALA A 26 5.47 7.62 8.63
C ALA A 26 6.06 6.52 9.51
N LEU A 27 6.59 6.88 10.69
CA LEU A 27 7.13 5.92 11.65
C LEU A 27 6.05 5.02 12.24
N SER A 28 4.86 5.56 12.49
CA SER A 28 3.75 4.76 13.00
C SER A 28 3.32 3.72 11.97
N LYS A 29 3.17 4.11 10.69
CA LYS A 29 2.86 3.16 9.62
C LYS A 29 3.98 2.15 9.36
N LEU A 30 5.24 2.58 9.43
CA LEU A 30 6.38 1.67 9.35
C LEU A 30 6.34 0.62 10.47
N SER A 31 6.02 1.04 11.71
CA SER A 31 5.88 0.13 12.83
C SER A 31 4.72 -0.85 12.64
N ASP A 32 3.56 -0.40 12.17
CA ASP A 32 2.44 -1.28 11.81
C ASP A 32 2.87 -2.32 10.76
N SER A 33 3.50 -1.85 9.70
CA SER A 33 3.96 -2.68 8.60
C SER A 33 4.94 -3.76 9.09
N ILE A 34 5.91 -3.39 9.94
CA ILE A 34 6.87 -4.33 10.53
C ILE A 34 6.17 -5.34 11.43
N ILE A 35 5.33 -4.89 12.38
CA ILE A 35 4.68 -5.78 13.35
C ILE A 35 3.78 -6.78 12.63
N ILE A 36 2.91 -6.32 11.73
CA ILE A 36 1.96 -7.20 11.05
C ILE A 36 2.72 -8.15 10.11
N SER A 37 3.72 -7.66 9.37
CA SER A 37 4.53 -8.50 8.49
C SER A 37 5.29 -9.56 9.27
N LEU A 38 5.86 -9.20 10.43
CA LEU A 38 6.54 -10.13 11.32
C LEU A 38 5.60 -11.23 11.81
N VAL A 39 4.40 -10.85 12.28
CA VAL A 39 3.37 -11.82 12.73
C VAL A 39 2.99 -12.76 11.58
N ILE A 40 2.75 -12.24 10.37
CA ILE A 40 2.42 -13.07 9.20
C ILE A 40 3.57 -14.01 8.85
N ILE A 41 4.79 -13.50 8.71
CA ILE A 41 5.96 -14.27 8.31
C ILE A 41 6.28 -15.36 9.33
N LEU A 42 6.29 -15.03 10.63
CA LEU A 42 6.52 -15.99 11.69
C LEU A 42 5.43 -17.06 11.73
N SER A 43 4.16 -16.69 11.56
CA SER A 43 3.06 -17.67 11.51
C SER A 43 3.23 -18.68 10.38
N PHE A 44 3.72 -18.24 9.21
CA PHE A 44 4.01 -19.14 8.09
C PHE A 44 5.22 -20.03 8.37
N ILE A 45 6.28 -19.48 8.97
CA ILE A 45 7.49 -20.24 9.34
C ILE A 45 7.15 -21.30 10.39
N ILE A 46 6.49 -20.92 11.49
CA ILE A 46 6.07 -21.81 12.58
C ILE A 46 5.10 -22.88 12.07
N GLY A 47 4.20 -22.52 11.16
CA GLY A 47 3.27 -23.46 10.50
C GLY A 47 3.92 -24.37 9.45
N GLY A 48 5.24 -24.29 9.21
CA GLY A 48 5.94 -25.09 8.21
C GLY A 48 5.62 -24.72 6.76
N TYR A 49 4.99 -23.57 6.52
CA TYR A 49 4.62 -23.10 5.19
C TYR A 49 5.78 -22.34 4.53
N LYS A 50 5.99 -22.56 3.23
CA LYS A 50 7.01 -21.85 2.47
C LYS A 50 6.59 -20.39 2.25
N LEU A 51 7.46 -19.41 2.47
CA LEU A 51 7.19 -17.98 2.23
C LEU A 51 6.82 -17.64 0.77
N LYS A 52 7.25 -18.46 -0.20
CA LYS A 52 6.78 -18.37 -1.60
C LYS A 52 5.27 -18.62 -1.78
N SER A 53 4.58 -19.12 -0.75
CA SER A 53 3.12 -19.25 -0.75
C SER A 53 2.40 -17.91 -0.60
N ILE A 54 3.09 -16.91 -0.05
CA ILE A 54 2.62 -15.52 0.12
C ILE A 54 3.43 -14.53 -0.72
N PHE A 55 4.01 -15.00 -1.83
CA PHE A 55 4.77 -14.17 -2.80
C PHE A 55 6.03 -13.47 -2.26
N ILE A 56 6.47 -13.80 -1.05
CA ILE A 56 7.82 -13.48 -0.56
C ILE A 56 8.79 -14.45 -1.23
N THR A 57 9.21 -14.08 -2.44
CA THR A 57 10.14 -14.82 -3.30
C THR A 57 10.64 -13.92 -4.43
N LYS A 58 11.76 -14.30 -5.06
CA LYS A 58 12.34 -13.53 -6.17
C LYS A 58 11.38 -13.46 -7.37
N GLY A 59 10.66 -14.54 -7.67
CA GLY A 59 9.78 -14.61 -8.85
C GLY A 59 10.52 -14.15 -10.13
N ARG A 60 9.85 -13.37 -10.97
CA ARG A 60 10.44 -12.65 -12.12
C ARG A 60 10.97 -11.29 -11.68
N LEU A 61 12.02 -11.30 -10.85
CA LEU A 61 12.50 -10.11 -10.13
C LEU A 61 12.77 -8.91 -11.04
N ILE A 62 13.58 -9.08 -12.09
CA ILE A 62 13.96 -7.99 -13.01
C ILE A 62 12.71 -7.38 -13.66
N THR A 63 11.82 -8.23 -14.19
CA THR A 63 10.56 -7.80 -14.79
C THR A 63 9.68 -7.06 -13.78
N GLY A 64 9.62 -7.55 -12.54
CA GLY A 64 8.85 -6.92 -11.48
C GLY A 64 9.40 -5.57 -11.05
N ILE A 65 10.73 -5.41 -10.99
CA ILE A 65 11.38 -4.13 -10.73
C ILE A 65 11.09 -3.15 -11.87
N ILE A 66 11.26 -3.56 -13.14
CA ILE A 66 11.01 -2.69 -14.29
C ILE A 66 9.55 -2.20 -14.29
N ILE A 67 8.59 -3.12 -14.21
CA ILE A 67 7.16 -2.76 -14.19
C ILE A 67 6.87 -1.86 -12.98
N GLY A 68 7.31 -2.26 -11.79
CA GLY A 68 7.07 -1.52 -10.56
C GLY A 68 7.61 -0.09 -10.60
N VAL A 69 8.86 0.08 -11.02
CA VAL A 69 9.50 1.40 -11.12
C VAL A 69 8.83 2.27 -12.19
N LEU A 70 8.46 1.70 -13.35
CA LEU A 70 7.75 2.45 -14.38
C LEU A 70 6.42 3.02 -13.87
N PHE A 71 5.62 2.22 -13.17
CA PHE A 71 4.38 2.68 -12.55
C PHE A 71 4.63 3.67 -11.41
N PHE A 72 5.66 3.44 -10.58
CA PHE A 72 6.03 4.36 -9.51
C PHE A 72 6.38 5.76 -10.05
N ILE A 73 7.20 5.83 -11.11
CA ILE A 73 7.55 7.08 -11.78
C ILE A 73 6.32 7.71 -12.45
N LEU A 74 5.49 6.91 -13.13
CA LEU A 74 4.27 7.38 -13.79
C LEU A 74 3.29 8.02 -12.80
N PHE A 75 3.03 7.35 -11.67
CA PHE A 75 2.15 7.88 -10.63
C PHE A 75 2.79 9.06 -9.90
N GLY A 76 4.10 9.05 -9.66
CA GLY A 76 4.82 10.21 -9.13
C GLY A 76 4.71 11.44 -10.05
N PHE A 77 4.81 11.24 -11.36
CA PHE A 77 4.59 12.30 -12.35
C PHE A 77 3.16 12.83 -12.27
N PHE A 78 2.15 11.96 -12.22
CA PHE A 78 0.76 12.40 -12.05
C PHE A 78 0.52 13.12 -10.72
N ALA A 79 1.16 12.70 -9.63
CA ALA A 79 1.04 13.35 -8.32
C ALA A 79 1.56 14.79 -8.35
N ILE A 80 2.74 15.01 -8.95
CA ILE A 80 3.34 16.35 -9.06
C ILE A 80 2.52 17.27 -9.97
N ASN A 81 1.93 16.72 -11.03
CA ASN A 81 1.17 17.51 -12.00
C ASN A 81 -0.32 17.66 -11.64
N ASN A 82 -0.78 17.08 -10.53
CA ASN A 82 -2.19 17.14 -10.15
C ASN A 82 -2.56 18.52 -9.57
N PRO A 83 -3.39 19.33 -10.26
CA PRO A 83 -3.74 20.66 -9.79
C PRO A 83 -4.56 20.64 -8.48
N GLN A 84 -5.26 19.54 -8.19
CA GLN A 84 -6.05 19.35 -6.96
C GLN A 84 -5.17 19.02 -5.74
N GLN A 85 -3.89 18.72 -5.96
CA GLN A 85 -2.94 18.31 -4.94
C GLN A 85 -1.66 19.14 -5.03
N ARG A 86 -1.76 20.38 -5.53
CA ARG A 86 -0.59 21.25 -5.75
C ARG A 86 0.28 21.29 -4.52
N MET A 87 1.49 20.77 -4.68
CA MET A 87 2.47 20.68 -3.63
C MET A 87 3.37 21.89 -3.68
N GLU A 88 3.51 22.59 -2.55
CA GLU A 88 4.63 23.50 -2.39
C GLU A 88 5.93 22.71 -2.48
N THR A 89 6.84 23.18 -3.33
CA THR A 89 8.12 22.49 -3.56
C THR A 89 8.93 22.33 -2.27
N ASP A 90 8.79 23.28 -1.35
CA ASP A 90 9.45 23.26 -0.05
C ASP A 90 8.89 22.19 0.89
N PHE A 91 7.58 21.96 0.88
CA PHE A 91 6.97 20.86 1.64
C PHE A 91 7.51 19.51 1.16
N ILE A 92 7.50 19.25 -0.15
CA ILE A 92 8.05 18.00 -0.69
C ILE A 92 9.52 17.85 -0.26
N ARG A 93 10.33 18.89 -0.45
CA ARG A 93 11.76 18.85 -0.12
C ARG A 93 12.00 18.55 1.37
N LYS A 94 11.17 19.06 2.27
CA LYS A 94 11.28 18.83 3.71
C LYS A 94 10.79 17.45 4.13
N HIS A 95 9.80 16.89 3.42
CA HIS A 95 9.07 15.71 3.87
C HIS A 95 9.27 14.45 3.01
N TYR A 96 10.01 14.52 1.88
CA TYR A 96 10.12 13.42 0.92
C TYR A 96 10.56 12.09 1.55
N ILE A 97 11.51 12.09 2.49
CA ILE A 97 11.99 10.87 3.13
C ILE A 97 10.87 10.18 3.92
N TRP A 98 10.03 10.95 4.61
CA TRP A 98 8.91 10.45 5.39
C TRP A 98 7.77 9.99 4.49
N ILE A 99 7.52 10.69 3.39
CA ILE A 99 6.59 10.26 2.34
C ILE A 99 7.01 8.90 1.79
N LEU A 100 8.29 8.75 1.39
CA LEU A 100 8.81 7.49 0.85
C LEU A 100 8.68 6.35 1.85
N ILE A 101 9.07 6.56 3.11
CA ILE A 101 8.91 5.55 4.17
C ILE A 101 7.46 5.12 4.29
N PHE A 102 6.52 6.08 4.33
CA PHE A 102 5.09 5.78 4.45
C PHE A 102 4.58 4.96 3.26
N VAL A 103 4.76 5.45 2.02
CA VAL A 103 4.15 4.81 0.84
C VAL A 103 4.71 3.41 0.59
N PHE A 104 6.00 3.17 0.87
CA PHE A 104 6.57 1.84 0.78
C PHE A 104 6.11 0.91 1.89
N ALA A 105 6.04 1.41 3.13
CA ALA A 105 5.54 0.62 4.25
C ALA A 105 4.08 0.23 4.04
N ASN A 106 3.25 1.17 3.56
CA ASN A 106 1.84 0.96 3.24
C ASN A 106 1.64 -0.01 2.07
N GLY A 107 2.24 0.30 0.92
CA GLY A 107 2.12 -0.55 -0.26
C GLY A 107 2.61 -1.97 -0.02
N PHE A 108 3.66 -2.17 0.80
CA PHE A 108 4.11 -3.52 1.15
C PHE A 108 3.07 -4.27 1.98
N ILE A 109 2.61 -3.68 3.09
CA ILE A 109 1.75 -4.40 4.04
C ILE A 109 0.37 -4.70 3.43
N GLU A 110 -0.21 -3.77 2.68
CA GLU A 110 -1.51 -3.99 2.07
C GLU A 110 -1.45 -5.07 0.98
N GLU A 111 -0.40 -5.08 0.16
CA GLU A 111 -0.21 -6.15 -0.83
C GLU A 111 0.06 -7.51 -0.18
N LEU A 112 0.80 -7.54 0.94
CA LEU A 112 1.03 -8.76 1.71
C LEU A 112 -0.28 -9.33 2.28
N ILE A 113 -1.12 -8.46 2.85
CA ILE A 113 -2.39 -8.86 3.46
C ILE A 113 -3.38 -9.28 2.37
N PHE A 114 -3.71 -8.40 1.43
CA PHE A 114 -4.82 -8.64 0.49
C PHE A 114 -4.48 -9.66 -0.59
N ARG A 115 -3.21 -9.75 -1.03
CA ARG A 115 -2.83 -10.65 -2.13
C ARG A 115 -1.87 -11.74 -1.67
N GLY A 116 -0.89 -11.40 -0.83
CA GLY A 116 0.03 -12.37 -0.23
C GLY A 116 -0.74 -13.52 0.43
N LEU A 117 -1.65 -13.21 1.36
CA LEU A 117 -2.41 -14.23 2.08
C LEU A 117 -3.46 -14.95 1.24
N PHE A 118 -4.11 -14.27 0.31
CA PHE A 118 -5.35 -14.76 -0.33
C PHE A 118 -5.17 -15.20 -1.79
N LEU A 119 -4.47 -14.43 -2.63
CA LEU A 119 -4.49 -14.58 -4.09
C LEU A 119 -4.10 -16.00 -4.53
N LYS A 120 -2.99 -16.52 -4.01
CA LYS A 120 -2.52 -17.88 -4.36
C LYS A 120 -3.45 -18.97 -3.81
N LYS A 121 -4.04 -18.76 -2.64
CA LYS A 121 -4.93 -19.75 -2.01
C LYS A 121 -6.25 -19.83 -2.77
N LEU A 122 -6.81 -18.70 -3.19
CA LEU A 122 -8.04 -18.61 -3.99
C LEU A 122 -7.88 -19.27 -5.36
N ASN A 123 -6.69 -19.19 -5.97
CA ASN A 123 -6.39 -19.88 -7.24
C ASN A 123 -6.53 -21.41 -7.18
N ARG A 124 -6.64 -22.01 -5.98
CA ARG A 124 -6.93 -23.45 -5.83
C ARG A 124 -8.41 -23.78 -6.02
N TYR A 125 -9.30 -22.78 -5.90
CA TYR A 125 -10.75 -22.94 -5.95
C TYR A 125 -11.37 -22.25 -7.17
N MET A 126 -10.68 -21.29 -7.80
CA MET A 126 -11.16 -20.55 -8.96
C MET A 126 -10.04 -20.16 -9.92
N LYS A 127 -10.40 -19.77 -11.16
CA LYS A 127 -9.44 -19.27 -12.15
C LYS A 127 -8.77 -17.98 -11.64
N PRO A 128 -7.50 -17.72 -12.01
CA PRO A 128 -6.76 -16.55 -11.51
C PRO A 128 -7.46 -15.20 -11.70
N VAL A 129 -8.18 -15.02 -12.79
CA VAL A 129 -8.95 -13.80 -13.06
C VAL A 129 -9.97 -13.50 -11.95
N TRP A 130 -10.67 -14.52 -11.46
CA TRP A 130 -11.68 -14.37 -10.41
C TRP A 130 -11.04 -14.12 -9.04
N SER A 131 -9.90 -14.75 -8.76
CA SER A 131 -9.13 -14.45 -7.55
C SER A 131 -8.64 -13.00 -7.55
N ILE A 132 -8.15 -12.49 -8.68
CA ILE A 132 -7.73 -11.09 -8.82
C ILE A 132 -8.91 -10.17 -8.56
N ILE A 133 -10.04 -10.38 -9.23
CA ILE A 133 -11.26 -9.57 -9.03
C ILE A 133 -11.68 -9.59 -7.56
N LEU A 134 -11.80 -10.76 -6.95
CA LEU A 134 -12.23 -10.89 -5.56
C LEU A 134 -11.27 -10.18 -4.59
N THR A 135 -9.97 -10.39 -4.72
CA THR A 135 -8.99 -9.67 -3.87
C THR A 135 -9.00 -8.16 -4.10
N SER A 136 -9.35 -7.71 -5.31
CA SER A 136 -9.47 -6.27 -5.63
C SER A 136 -10.72 -5.65 -5.00
N ILE A 137 -11.85 -6.37 -4.97
CA ILE A 137 -13.05 -5.93 -4.25
C ILE A 137 -12.75 -5.83 -2.75
N CYS A 138 -12.16 -6.87 -2.16
CA CYS A 138 -11.81 -6.87 -0.74
C CYS A 138 -10.81 -5.76 -0.38
N PHE A 139 -9.91 -5.41 -1.31
CA PHE A 139 -8.98 -4.31 -1.15
C PHE A 139 -9.66 -2.93 -1.23
N ALA A 140 -10.58 -2.76 -2.19
CA ALA A 140 -11.27 -1.49 -2.39
C ALA A 140 -12.34 -1.22 -1.31
N ALA A 141 -13.01 -2.26 -0.79
CA ALA A 141 -14.14 -2.09 0.13
C ALA A 141 -13.82 -1.29 1.41
N PRO A 142 -12.69 -1.49 2.11
CA PRO A 142 -12.30 -0.64 3.24
C PRO A 142 -12.23 0.84 2.88
N HIS A 143 -11.86 1.18 1.64
CA HIS A 143 -11.71 2.56 1.19
C HIS A 143 -13.06 3.31 1.07
N LEU A 144 -14.20 2.63 1.22
CA LEU A 144 -15.51 3.28 1.35
C LEU A 144 -15.69 4.05 2.67
N ALA A 145 -14.77 3.88 3.62
CA ALA A 145 -14.83 4.50 4.95
C ALA A 145 -13.78 5.60 5.17
N VAL A 146 -13.17 6.11 4.10
CA VAL A 146 -12.13 7.15 4.18
C VAL A 146 -12.73 8.55 4.18
N ASN A 147 -12.03 9.50 4.81
CA ASN A 147 -12.47 10.89 4.91
C ASN A 147 -11.59 11.87 4.12
N TYR A 148 -10.58 11.38 3.39
CA TYR A 148 -9.63 12.21 2.63
C TYR A 148 -9.94 12.27 1.12
N ALA A 149 -11.02 11.62 0.67
CA ALA A 149 -11.48 11.62 -0.72
C ALA A 149 -12.84 12.33 -0.84
N PRO A 150 -13.01 13.30 -1.76
CA PRO A 150 -14.27 14.04 -1.89
C PRO A 150 -15.42 13.21 -2.48
N ASP A 151 -15.10 12.30 -3.41
CA ASP A 151 -16.05 11.33 -3.96
C ASP A 151 -15.54 9.92 -3.65
N VAL A 152 -16.12 9.32 -2.60
CA VAL A 152 -15.72 8.03 -2.07
C VAL A 152 -16.06 6.87 -3.03
N LEU A 153 -17.11 7.01 -3.86
CA LEU A 153 -17.51 5.96 -4.80
C LEU A 153 -16.62 5.95 -6.04
N LEU A 154 -16.26 7.14 -6.55
CA LEU A 154 -15.21 7.27 -7.57
C LEU A 154 -13.86 6.75 -7.04
N PHE A 155 -13.50 7.11 -5.82
CA PHE A 155 -12.27 6.64 -5.18
C PHE A 155 -12.24 5.12 -5.04
N PHE A 156 -13.34 4.50 -4.60
CA PHE A 156 -13.50 3.04 -4.61
C PHE A 156 -13.25 2.45 -5.99
N GLY A 157 -13.81 3.03 -7.05
CA GLY A 157 -13.59 2.59 -8.43
C GLY A 157 -12.11 2.65 -8.84
N ILE A 158 -11.40 3.73 -8.49
CA ILE A 158 -9.97 3.90 -8.74
C ILE A 158 -9.16 2.85 -7.97
N VAL A 159 -9.43 2.65 -6.68
CA VAL A 159 -8.75 1.67 -5.82
C VAL A 159 -9.03 0.24 -6.29
N PHE A 160 -10.24 -0.04 -6.78
CA PHE A 160 -10.58 -1.33 -7.38
C PHE A 160 -9.74 -1.61 -8.63
N VAL A 161 -9.61 -0.63 -9.53
CA VAL A 161 -8.75 -0.75 -10.72
C VAL A 161 -7.28 -0.91 -10.33
N LEU A 162 -6.78 -0.13 -9.37
CA LEU A 162 -5.44 -0.31 -8.81
C LEU A 162 -5.26 -1.74 -8.29
N GLY A 163 -6.27 -2.27 -7.59
CA GLY A 163 -6.25 -3.62 -7.07
C GLY A 163 -6.16 -4.70 -8.15
N ILE A 164 -6.80 -4.48 -9.31
CA ILE A 164 -6.68 -5.36 -10.47
C ILE A 164 -5.25 -5.29 -11.02
N ILE A 165 -4.69 -4.09 -11.17
CA ILE A 165 -3.33 -3.88 -11.67
C ILE A 165 -2.30 -4.57 -10.76
N THR A 166 -2.37 -4.35 -9.44
CA THR A 166 -1.45 -4.97 -8.48
C THR A 166 -1.67 -6.48 -8.38
N GLY A 167 -2.93 -6.94 -8.40
CA GLY A 167 -3.26 -8.36 -8.43
C GLY A 167 -2.71 -9.08 -9.67
N PHE A 168 -2.84 -8.47 -10.85
CA PHE A 168 -2.24 -8.98 -12.09
C PHE A 168 -0.72 -8.95 -12.01
N ALA A 169 -0.11 -7.85 -11.55
CA ALA A 169 1.34 -7.74 -11.41
C ALA A 169 1.92 -8.82 -10.47
N MET A 170 1.28 -9.06 -9.32
CA MET A 170 1.66 -10.13 -8.39
C MET A 170 1.52 -11.51 -9.05
N HIS A 171 0.39 -11.74 -9.74
CA HIS A 171 0.15 -13.00 -10.44
C HIS A 171 1.18 -13.24 -11.55
N TYR A 172 1.52 -12.23 -12.34
CA TYR A 172 2.43 -12.33 -13.48
C TYR A 172 3.88 -12.51 -13.04
N THR A 173 4.33 -11.68 -12.08
CA THR A 173 5.72 -11.68 -11.61
C THR A 173 6.00 -12.77 -10.58
N LYS A 174 4.96 -13.35 -9.95
CA LYS A 174 5.08 -14.30 -8.84
C LYS A 174 5.93 -13.73 -7.68
N SER A 175 5.88 -12.42 -7.46
CA SER A 175 6.61 -11.71 -6.41
C SER A 175 5.81 -10.52 -5.91
N ILE A 176 6.05 -10.12 -4.65
CA ILE A 176 5.46 -8.92 -4.04
C ILE A 176 6.10 -7.61 -4.51
N ILE A 177 7.28 -7.65 -5.14
CA ILE A 177 8.04 -6.44 -5.48
C ILE A 177 7.30 -5.51 -6.44
N ALA A 178 6.77 -6.04 -7.54
CA ALA A 178 6.03 -5.25 -8.53
C ALA A 178 4.76 -4.60 -7.94
N PRO A 179 3.83 -5.35 -7.32
CA PRO A 179 2.63 -4.75 -6.74
C PRO A 179 2.95 -3.74 -5.63
N MET A 180 3.96 -4.00 -4.79
CA MET A 180 4.41 -3.04 -3.76
C MET A 180 4.85 -1.71 -4.37
N LEU A 181 5.66 -1.74 -5.44
CA LEU A 181 6.15 -0.53 -6.12
C LEU A 181 5.01 0.24 -6.81
N ILE A 182 4.11 -0.48 -7.50
CA ILE A 182 2.93 0.12 -8.14
C ILE A 182 2.05 0.81 -7.08
N HIS A 183 1.78 0.12 -5.98
CA HIS A 183 0.97 0.63 -4.88
C HIS A 183 1.63 1.85 -4.23
N ALA A 184 2.92 1.76 -3.88
CA ALA A 184 3.65 2.90 -3.32
C ALA A 184 3.62 4.13 -4.24
N GLY A 185 3.64 3.93 -5.56
CA GLY A 185 3.46 5.01 -6.52
C GLY A 185 2.05 5.61 -6.46
N ALA A 186 1.02 4.76 -6.37
CA ALA A 186 -0.37 5.21 -6.27
C ALA A 186 -0.62 5.99 -4.98
N ASP A 187 0.03 5.62 -3.87
CA ASP A 187 -0.07 6.35 -2.61
C ASP A 187 0.49 7.78 -2.70
N LEU A 188 1.43 8.05 -3.60
CA LEU A 188 1.89 9.42 -3.86
C LEU A 188 0.76 10.33 -4.35
N LEU A 189 -0.27 9.76 -5.01
CA LEU A 189 -1.46 10.48 -5.48
C LEU A 189 -2.43 10.82 -4.34
N ILE A 190 -2.22 10.34 -3.11
CA ILE A 190 -3.16 10.56 -2.00
C ILE A 190 -2.46 10.95 -0.68
N ILE A 191 -1.14 10.93 -0.62
CA ILE A 191 -0.40 11.18 0.62
C ILE A 191 -0.64 12.57 1.21
N ILE A 192 -0.81 13.59 0.36
CA ILE A 192 -1.05 14.97 0.80
C ILE A 192 -2.43 15.13 1.47
N PRO A 193 -3.56 14.77 0.84
CA PRO A 193 -4.86 14.86 1.51
C PRO A 193 -4.92 13.95 2.75
N ILE A 194 -4.19 12.84 2.78
CA ILE A 194 -4.01 12.04 3.99
C ILE A 194 -3.31 12.86 5.08
N PHE A 195 -2.13 13.42 4.82
CA PHE A 195 -1.39 14.24 5.77
C PHE A 195 -2.23 15.39 6.33
N VAL A 196 -2.93 16.13 5.47
CA VAL A 196 -3.83 17.22 5.86
C VAL A 196 -4.95 16.72 6.78
N SER A 197 -5.55 15.56 6.48
CA SER A 197 -6.62 14.98 7.31
C SER A 197 -6.17 14.58 8.73
N TYR A 198 -4.86 14.44 8.95
CA TYR A 198 -4.24 14.16 10.24
C TYR A 198 -3.52 15.37 10.86
N GLY A 199 -3.73 16.57 10.32
CA GLY A 199 -3.14 17.81 10.83
C GLY A 199 -1.65 17.98 10.53
N VAL A 200 -1.10 17.18 9.62
CA VAL A 200 0.25 17.39 9.07
C VAL A 200 0.17 18.52 8.04
N THR A 201 0.24 19.75 8.53
CA THR A 201 0.31 20.96 7.69
C THR A 201 1.72 21.57 7.76
N ASN A 202 2.02 22.45 6.80
CA ASN A 202 3.23 23.29 6.83
C ASN A 202 3.42 23.99 8.17
#